data_AF-A0A850QZZ8-F1
#
_entry.id   AF-A0A850QZZ8-F1
#
_cell.length_a   1.000
_cell.length_b   1.000
_cell.length_c   1.000
_cell.angle_alpha   90.00
_cell.angle_beta   90.00
_cell.angle_gamma   90.00
#
_symmetry.space_group_name_H-M   'P 1'
#
loop_
_entity.id
_entity.type
_entity.pdbx_description
1 polymer ?
#
loop_
_entity_poly.entity_id
_entity_poly.type
_entity_poly.pdbx_seq_one_letter_code
_entity_poly.pdbx_strand_id
1 'polypeptide(L)'
;MRARYTILLLSDPKDILAAQKITNLRNYYCGDVQVRGAYPVFAKRYWGEHNIHLDITDEDWDKLKKGTVDFYSFSYYSLSAETADPTKRVSTGNLSFGVKNPYLKYSEWGVGRLIRMDYAGI
;
A
#
# COMPACT_ATOMS: atom_id res chain seq x y z
N MET A 1 -8.39 7.27 -6.24
CA MET A 1 -7.49 6.09 -6.25
C MET A 1 -7.89 5.11 -5.14
N ARG A 2 -7.74 3.78 -5.30
CA ARG A 2 -7.98 2.82 -4.18
C ARG A 2 -6.71 2.73 -3.34
N ALA A 3 -6.66 3.45 -2.22
CA ALA A 3 -5.55 3.34 -1.28
C ALA A 3 -5.72 2.06 -0.46
N ARG A 4 -4.69 1.20 -0.44
CA ARG A 4 -4.63 0.05 0.46
C ARG A 4 -3.62 0.34 1.55
N TYR A 5 -4.08 0.49 2.79
CA TYR A 5 -3.19 0.59 3.91
C TYR A 5 -2.79 -0.81 4.37
N THR A 6 -1.50 -1.08 4.21
CA THR A 6 -0.86 -2.30 4.70
C THR A 6 -0.40 -2.06 6.12
N ILE A 7 -0.93 -2.83 7.06
CA ILE A 7 -0.46 -2.86 8.44
C ILE A 7 0.55 -3.98 8.64
N LEU A 8 1.53 -3.75 9.52
CA LEU A 8 2.51 -4.75 9.90
C LEU A 8 1.84 -5.82 10.76
N LEU A 9 2.12 -7.09 10.48
CA LEU A 9 1.62 -8.20 11.28
C LEU A 9 2.43 -8.43 12.55
N LEU A 10 3.75 -8.20 12.48
CA LEU A 10 4.69 -8.35 13.58
C LEU A 10 5.94 -7.49 13.33
N SER A 11 6.73 -7.23 14.36
CA SER A 11 8.00 -6.49 14.32
C SER A 11 9.16 -7.23 13.62
N ASP A 12 8.89 -8.25 12.80
CA ASP A 12 9.93 -8.94 12.03
C ASP A 12 10.47 -8.01 10.92
N PRO A 13 11.79 -7.77 10.85
CA PRO A 13 12.39 -6.96 9.79
C PRO A 13 12.01 -7.38 8.37
N LYS A 14 11.81 -8.68 8.12
CA LYS A 14 11.42 -9.20 6.80
C LYS A 14 9.99 -8.82 6.44
N ASP A 15 9.08 -8.85 7.41
CA ASP A 15 7.68 -8.45 7.24
C ASP A 15 7.57 -6.93 7.02
N ILE A 16 8.39 -6.14 7.72
CA ILE A 16 8.49 -4.69 7.53
C ILE A 16 8.93 -4.35 6.12
N LEU A 17 10.00 -5.00 5.63
CA LEU A 17 10.49 -4.77 4.28
C LEU A 17 9.46 -5.19 3.22
N ALA A 18 8.77 -6.31 3.44
CA ALA A 18 7.71 -6.78 2.54
C ALA A 18 6.54 -5.79 2.47
N ALA A 19 6.07 -5.31 3.64
CA ALA A 19 5.04 -4.29 3.73
C ALA A 19 5.45 -3.00 3.02
N GLN A 20 6.67 -2.51 3.24
CA GLN A 20 7.17 -1.30 2.59
C GLN A 20 7.21 -1.43 1.06
N LYS A 21 7.70 -2.56 0.53
CA LYS A 21 7.71 -2.82 -0.92
C LYS A 21 6.30 -2.80 -1.51
N ILE A 22 5.33 -3.42 -0.82
CA ILE A 22 3.94 -3.46 -1.24
C ILE A 22 3.29 -2.07 -1.19
N THR A 23 3.52 -1.30 -0.12
CA THR A 23 3.02 0.09 0.00
C THR A 23 3.59 0.98 -1.10
N ASN A 24 4.89 0.88 -1.36
CA ASN A 24 5.55 1.62 -2.44
C ASN A 24 4.85 1.37 -3.78
N LEU A 25 4.66 0.10 -4.15
CA LEU A 25 4.04 -0.25 -5.43
C LEU A 25 2.54 0.07 -5.50
N ARG A 26 1.79 -0.17 -4.43
CA ARG A 26 0.32 -0.01 -4.44
C ARG A 26 -0.13 1.44 -4.29
N ASN A 27 0.59 2.25 -3.50
CA ASN A 27 0.15 3.59 -3.13
C ASN A 27 1.04 4.67 -3.76
N TYR A 28 2.36 4.55 -3.65
CA TYR A 28 3.26 5.64 -4.06
C TYR A 28 3.59 5.62 -5.53
N TYR A 29 3.61 4.45 -6.18
CA TYR A 29 3.97 4.37 -7.60
C TYR A 29 3.09 5.26 -8.49
N CYS A 30 1.76 5.12 -8.37
CA CYS A 30 0.83 5.99 -9.09
C CYS A 30 0.54 7.30 -8.35
N GLY A 31 0.54 7.27 -7.01
CA GLY A 31 0.23 8.44 -6.19
C GLY A 31 1.25 9.57 -6.37
N ASP A 32 2.54 9.25 -6.38
CA ASP A 32 3.59 10.25 -6.59
C ASP A 32 3.54 10.84 -7.99
N VAL A 33 3.17 10.05 -9.01
CA VAL A 33 2.97 10.58 -10.37
C VAL A 33 1.82 11.59 -10.38
N GLN A 34 0.70 11.29 -9.72
CA GLN A 34 -0.48 12.16 -9.69
C GLN A 34 -0.27 13.44 -8.86
N VAL A 35 0.46 13.35 -7.75
CA VAL A 35 0.63 14.47 -6.79
C VAL A 35 1.89 15.27 -7.07
N ARG A 36 3.00 14.61 -7.43
CA ARG A 36 4.31 15.23 -7.63
C ARG A 36 4.69 15.38 -9.10
N GLY A 37 3.94 14.78 -10.01
CA GLY A 37 4.24 14.82 -11.44
C GLY A 37 5.53 14.08 -11.80
N ALA A 38 5.97 13.14 -10.95
CA ALA A 38 7.20 12.41 -11.13
C ALA A 38 7.08 10.99 -10.59
N TYR A 39 7.73 10.03 -11.26
CA TYR A 39 7.86 8.69 -10.71
C TYR A 39 8.73 8.68 -9.45
N PRO A 40 8.38 7.89 -8.44
CA PRO A 40 9.18 7.77 -7.23
C PRO A 40 10.53 7.10 -7.55
N VAL A 41 11.56 7.38 -6.74
CA VAL A 41 12.95 6.95 -6.98
C VAL A 41 13.08 5.43 -7.19
N PHE A 42 12.27 4.64 -6.48
CA PHE A 42 12.31 3.17 -6.61
C PHE A 42 11.78 2.65 -7.96
N ALA A 43 11.04 3.45 -8.73
CA ALA A 43 10.45 3.06 -10.00
C ALA A 43 11.51 2.67 -11.03
N LYS A 44 12.60 3.44 -11.14
CA LYS A 44 13.71 3.14 -12.05
C LYS A 44 14.36 1.78 -11.76
N ARG A 45 14.58 1.48 -10.47
CA ARG A 45 15.09 0.17 -10.04
C ARG A 45 14.11 -0.94 -10.41
N TYR A 46 12.81 -0.73 -10.14
CA TYR A 46 11.76 -1.70 -10.48
C TYR A 46 11.71 -1.98 -11.98
N TRP A 47 11.83 -0.96 -12.84
CA TRP A 47 11.88 -1.15 -14.28
C TRP A 47 13.08 -2.00 -14.71
N GLY A 48 14.26 -1.72 -14.16
CA GLY A 48 15.46 -2.51 -14.43
C GLY A 48 15.34 -3.97 -13.97
N GLU A 49 14.82 -4.22 -12.77
CA GLU A 49 14.61 -5.57 -12.23
C GLU A 49 13.61 -6.39 -13.07
N HIS A 50 12.66 -5.73 -13.73
CA HIS A 50 11.60 -6.36 -14.52
C HIS A 50 11.81 -6.24 -16.05
N ASN A 51 12.98 -5.77 -16.50
CA ASN A 51 13.28 -5.52 -17.92
C ASN A 51 12.25 -4.63 -18.63
N ILE A 52 11.65 -3.68 -17.90
CA ILE A 52 10.68 -2.74 -18.45
C ILE A 52 11.44 -1.57 -19.07
N HIS A 53 11.21 -1.33 -20.36
CA HIS A 53 11.81 -0.24 -21.09
C HIS A 53 10.69 0.72 -21.48
N LEU A 54 10.75 1.94 -20.94
CA LEU A 54 9.79 2.99 -21.24
C LEU A 54 10.49 3.99 -22.15
N ASP A 55 9.86 4.28 -23.29
CA ASP A 55 10.25 5.40 -24.14
C ASP A 55 9.60 6.67 -23.55
N ILE A 56 10.36 7.39 -22.73
CA ILE A 56 9.90 8.60 -22.05
C ILE A 56 10.70 9.78 -22.59
N THR A 57 10.00 10.71 -23.21
CA THR A 57 10.59 11.94 -23.75
C THR A 57 10.61 13.05 -22.69
N ASP A 58 11.39 14.11 -22.92
CA ASP A 58 11.39 15.29 -22.05
C ASP A 58 10.01 15.97 -22.01
N GLU A 59 9.24 15.90 -23.11
CA GLU A 59 7.88 16.42 -23.18
C GLU A 59 6.93 15.68 -22.22
N ASP A 60 7.13 14.36 -22.04
CA ASP A 60 6.33 13.57 -21.11
C ASP A 60 6.60 13.97 -19.66
N TRP A 61 7.86 14.25 -19.29
CA TRP A 61 8.20 14.74 -17.96
C TRP A 61 7.56 16.10 -17.67
N ASP A 62 7.54 16.99 -18.66
CA ASP A 62 6.89 18.29 -18.54
C ASP A 62 5.38 18.17 -18.42
N LYS A 63 4.75 17.26 -19.18
CA LYS A 63 3.32 16.96 -19.06
C LYS A 63 2.97 16.44 -17.67
N LEU A 64 3.75 15.51 -17.13
CA LEU A 64 3.53 14.96 -15.79
C LEU A 64 3.64 16.04 -14.71
N LYS A 65 4.64 16.92 -14.79
CA LYS A 65 4.80 18.05 -13.84
C LYS A 65 3.66 19.05 -13.90
N LYS A 66 3.11 19.31 -15.09
CA LYS A 66 1.98 20.23 -15.27
C LYS A 66 0.64 19.60 -14.89
N GLY A 67 0.53 18.27 -14.92
CA GLY A 67 -0.69 17.51 -14.68
C GLY A 67 -0.92 17.08 -13.22
N THR A 68 -0.36 17.78 -12.24
CA THR A 68 -0.53 17.45 -10.82
C THR A 68 -1.93 17.79 -10.31
N VAL A 69 -2.48 16.97 -9.41
CA VAL A 69 -3.81 17.17 -8.83
C VAL A 69 -3.78 18.13 -7.63
N ASP A 70 -4.78 19.01 -7.51
CA ASP A 70 -4.96 19.88 -6.34
C ASP A 70 -5.51 19.14 -5.12
N PHE A 71 -6.23 18.03 -5.35
CA PHE A 71 -6.86 17.23 -4.30
C PHE A 71 -6.65 15.74 -4.56
N TYR A 72 -6.12 15.04 -3.57
CA TYR A 72 -5.88 13.60 -3.63
C TYR A 72 -6.97 12.82 -2.87
N SER A 73 -7.95 12.30 -3.61
CA SER A 73 -9.05 11.51 -3.05
C SER A 73 -8.78 10.01 -3.13
N PHE A 74 -9.12 9.30 -2.06
CA PHE A 74 -9.01 7.84 -2.03
C PHE A 74 -10.22 7.17 -1.38
N SER A 75 -10.58 6.01 -1.93
CA SER A 75 -11.60 5.15 -1.36
C SER A 75 -10.93 4.15 -0.43
N TYR A 76 -11.25 4.23 0.85
CA TYR A 76 -10.71 3.36 1.90
C TYR A 76 -11.80 2.42 2.41
N TYR A 77 -11.56 1.11 2.25
CA TYR A 77 -12.52 0.07 2.62
C TYR A 77 -12.03 -0.80 3.77
N SER A 78 -10.76 -1.20 3.77
CA SER A 78 -10.21 -2.11 4.77
C SER A 78 -8.69 -2.02 4.85
N LEU A 79 -8.16 -2.45 6.01
CA LEU A 79 -6.74 -2.72 6.21
C LEU A 79 -6.40 -4.14 5.76
N SER A 80 -5.24 -4.32 5.15
CA SER A 80 -4.66 -5.65 4.92
C SER A 80 -3.36 -5.76 5.70
N ALA A 81 -3.08 -6.91 6.29
CA ALA A 81 -1.77 -7.16 6.89
C ALA A 81 -0.92 -8.02 5.96
N GLU A 82 0.36 -7.68 5.85
CA GLU A 82 1.32 -8.36 4.98
C GLU A 82 2.37 -9.09 5.81
N THR A 83 2.83 -10.23 5.31
CA THR A 83 3.92 -11.03 5.88
C THR A 83 4.77 -11.63 4.76
N ALA A 84 6.05 -11.79 5.05
CA ALA A 84 7.03 -12.45 4.22
C ALA A 84 6.92 -13.97 4.28
N ASP A 85 6.18 -14.51 5.28
CA ASP A 85 5.92 -15.94 5.41
C ASP A 85 4.76 -16.39 4.51
N PRO A 86 5.02 -17.18 3.45
CA PRO A 86 3.99 -17.61 2.52
C PRO A 86 2.98 -18.56 3.15
N THR A 87 3.35 -19.28 4.22
CA THR A 87 2.46 -20.27 4.88
C THR A 87 1.31 -19.61 5.63
N LYS A 88 1.48 -18.33 6.02
CA LYS A 88 0.48 -17.56 6.77
C LYS A 88 -0.52 -16.85 5.85
N ARG A 89 -0.30 -16.85 4.53
CA ARG A 89 -1.20 -16.24 3.55
C ARG A 89 -2.47 -17.05 3.40
N VAL A 90 -3.54 -16.57 4.03
CA VAL A 90 -4.88 -17.14 3.87
C VAL A 90 -5.53 -16.48 2.66
N SER A 91 -5.60 -17.19 1.53
CA SER A 91 -6.36 -16.76 0.36
C SER A 91 -7.77 -17.34 0.43
N THR A 92 -8.71 -16.61 1.03
CA THR A 92 -10.14 -16.96 0.99
C THR A 92 -10.93 -15.87 0.30
N GLY A 93 -11.18 -16.05 -1.00
CA GLY A 93 -12.14 -15.30 -1.80
C GLY A 93 -11.68 -13.93 -2.32
N ASN A 94 -12.44 -13.43 -3.30
CA ASN A 94 -12.16 -12.26 -4.16
C ASN A 94 -11.93 -10.90 -3.45
N LEU A 95 -12.02 -10.85 -2.11
CA LEU A 95 -11.97 -9.62 -1.32
C LEU A 95 -10.92 -9.62 -0.19
N SER A 96 -10.28 -10.76 0.09
CA SER A 96 -9.38 -10.91 1.25
C SER A 96 -7.97 -11.30 0.81
N PHE A 97 -7.22 -10.33 0.31
CA PHE A 97 -5.78 -10.47 0.07
C PHE A 97 -5.02 -9.91 1.28
N GLY A 98 -4.51 -10.81 2.12
CA GLY A 98 -3.72 -10.45 3.29
C GLY A 98 -3.84 -11.49 4.39
N VAL A 99 -3.01 -11.36 5.41
CA VAL A 99 -3.02 -12.26 6.58
C VAL A 99 -3.85 -11.62 7.68
N LYS A 100 -4.58 -12.43 8.47
CA LYS A 100 -5.25 -11.93 9.66
C LYS A 100 -4.20 -11.59 10.71
N ASN A 101 -4.18 -10.34 11.17
CA ASN A 101 -3.36 -9.90 12.27
C ASN A 101 -3.96 -10.43 13.59
N PRO A 102 -3.26 -11.32 14.33
CA PRO A 102 -3.77 -11.89 15.57
C PRO A 102 -3.93 -10.86 16.70
N TYR A 103 -3.30 -9.69 16.58
CA TYR A 103 -3.39 -8.60 17.56
C TYR A 103 -4.60 -7.69 17.37
N LEU A 104 -5.38 -7.88 16.29
CA LEU A 104 -6.56 -7.07 16.02
C LEU A 104 -7.84 -7.84 16.34
N LYS A 105 -8.77 -7.15 17.02
CA LYS A 105 -10.16 -7.61 17.07
C LYS A 105 -10.86 -7.19 15.78
N TYR A 106 -11.59 -8.12 15.19
CA TYR A 106 -12.30 -7.94 13.93
C TYR A 106 -13.77 -7.63 14.18
N SER A 107 -14.34 -6.72 13.38
CA SER A 107 -15.79 -6.53 13.35
C SER A 107 -16.49 -7.74 12.71
N GLU A 108 -17.81 -7.81 12.86
CA GLU A 108 -18.66 -8.81 12.18
C GLU A 108 -18.49 -8.79 10.65
N TRP A 109 -18.07 -7.64 10.10
CA TRP A 109 -17.79 -7.42 8.69
C TRP A 109 -16.32 -7.70 8.31
N GLY A 110 -15.52 -8.26 9.22
CA GLY A 110 -14.14 -8.66 8.95
C GLY A 110 -13.13 -7.52 8.89
N VAL A 111 -13.48 -6.31 9.34
CA VAL A 111 -12.57 -5.16 9.39
C VAL A 111 -11.88 -5.14 10.76
N GLY A 112 -10.55 -5.27 10.79
CA GLY A 112 -9.76 -5.19 12.01
C GLY A 112 -9.69 -3.75 12.53
N ARG A 113 -10.07 -3.53 13.80
CA ARG A 113 -9.92 -2.23 14.48
C ARG A 113 -8.86 -2.34 15.58
N LEU A 114 -7.98 -1.34 15.67
CA LEU A 114 -7.24 -1.05 16.89
C LEU A 114 -8.26 -0.52 17.91
N ILE A 115 -8.50 -1.27 18.97
CA ILE A 115 -9.33 -0.80 20.08
C ILE A 115 -8.52 0.30 20.76
N ARG A 116 -9.04 1.53 20.80
CA ARG A 116 -8.61 2.47 21.85
C ARG A 116 -8.85 1.76 23.17
N MET A 117 -7.87 1.77 24.08
CA MET A 117 -8.10 1.33 25.45
C MET A 117 -9.40 1.97 25.94
N ASP A 118 -10.37 1.14 26.28
CA ASP A 118 -11.62 1.55 26.88
C ASP A 118 -11.27 2.19 28.24
N TYR A 119 -11.16 3.52 28.28
CA TYR A 119 -11.20 4.25 29.54
C TYR A 119 -12.65 4.15 30.04
N ALA A 120 -12.91 3.10 30.80
CA ALA A 120 -14.12 2.99 31.60
C ALA A 120 -13.98 3.88 32.85
N GLY A 121 -14.86 4.88 32.97
CA GLY A 121 -15.21 5.51 34.25
C GLY A 121 -14.87 6.99 34.41
N ILE A 122 -15.68 7.87 33.80
CA ILE A 122 -16.50 8.88 34.50
C ILE A 122 -17.86 8.90 33.80
#